data_AF-A0A7V2XYG1-F1
#
_entry.id   AF-A0A7V2XYG1-F1
#
_cell.length_a   1.000
_cell.length_b   1.000
_cell.length_c   1.000
_cell.angle_alpha   90.00
_cell.angle_beta   90.00
_cell.angle_gamma   90.00
#
_symmetry.space_group_name_H-M   'P 1'
#
loop_
_entity.id
_entity.type
_entity.pdbx_description
1 polymer ?
#
loop_
_entity_poly.entity_id
_entity_poly.type
_entity_poly.pdbx_seq_one_letter_code
_entity_poly.pdbx_strand_id
1 'polypeptide(L)'
;RGVAALYPEHCQIQARRDAKILSPKDLKGKRVAVGPLGSGTEQNAMQILEVYGLTFADLAKVERLTAAESSDYLKDGRIDAAFYTVGVGASALVDTAMMSDTVIVPIDEAHAEMLIKKYPFFSKAKVPKGSYKGVDQDVPTVAVLAIIVAKAELEEDVVYKITKALFENLKSIESAHAKGKEVKLETATVGIPIPFHPGAERFYKEKGLK
;
A
#
# COMPACT_ATOMS: atom_id res chain seq x y z
N ARG A 1 18.30 -1.00 7.32
CA ARG A 1 18.89 -1.70 6.16
C ARG A 1 17.83 -2.61 5.55
N GLY A 2 17.83 -2.77 4.23
CA GLY A 2 16.89 -3.67 3.55
C GLY A 2 17.19 -5.13 3.83
N VAL A 3 16.15 -5.96 3.92
CA VAL A 3 16.26 -7.41 4.07
C VAL A 3 15.63 -8.13 2.89
N ALA A 4 14.37 -7.83 2.57
CA ALA A 4 13.67 -8.47 1.45
C ALA A 4 12.53 -7.61 0.94
N ALA A 5 12.32 -7.60 -0.37
CA ALA A 5 11.08 -7.20 -1.00
C ALA A 5 10.03 -8.31 -0.85
N LEU A 6 8.78 -7.92 -0.58
CA LEU A 6 7.69 -8.86 -0.37
C LEU A 6 6.68 -8.79 -1.52
N TYR A 7 5.87 -7.74 -1.56
CA TYR A 7 4.80 -7.56 -2.53
C TYR A 7 4.44 -6.08 -2.70
N PRO A 8 3.79 -5.69 -3.80
CA PRO A 8 3.31 -4.32 -3.98
C PRO A 8 2.14 -3.97 -3.05
N GLU A 9 2.23 -2.83 -2.38
CA GLU A 9 1.14 -2.21 -1.64
C GLU A 9 0.51 -1.13 -2.49
N HIS A 10 -0.75 -1.32 -2.85
CA HIS A 10 -1.47 -0.42 -3.73
C HIS A 10 -2.04 0.72 -2.88
N CYS A 11 -1.89 1.96 -3.35
CA CYS A 11 -2.58 3.10 -2.77
C CYS A 11 -4.05 3.08 -3.24
N GLN A 12 -4.95 2.68 -2.36
CA GLN A 12 -6.35 2.52 -2.64
C GLN A 12 -7.13 3.60 -1.90
N ILE A 13 -7.96 4.35 -2.62
CA ILE A 13 -8.85 5.36 -2.05
C ILE A 13 -10.27 4.80 -2.15
N GLN A 14 -10.81 4.29 -1.05
CA GLN A 14 -12.17 3.79 -1.02
C GLN A 14 -13.12 4.91 -0.59
N ALA A 15 -14.09 5.24 -1.43
CA ALA A 15 -15.05 6.30 -1.19
C ALA A 15 -16.48 5.78 -1.25
N ARG A 16 -17.37 6.35 -0.43
CA ARG A 16 -18.81 6.10 -0.57
C ARG A 16 -19.30 6.62 -1.91
N ARG A 17 -20.16 5.85 -2.60
CA ARG A 17 -20.68 6.26 -3.91
C ARG A 17 -21.51 7.54 -3.84
N ASP A 18 -22.27 7.71 -2.75
CA ASP A 18 -23.12 8.89 -2.54
C ASP A 18 -22.34 10.17 -2.18
N ALA A 19 -21.06 10.06 -1.81
CA ALA A 19 -20.16 11.20 -1.62
C ALA A 19 -19.68 11.82 -2.95
N LYS A 20 -19.96 11.15 -4.09
CA LYS A 20 -19.65 11.61 -5.45
C LYS A 20 -18.18 11.97 -5.67
N ILE A 21 -17.28 11.15 -5.14
CA ILE A 21 -15.82 11.30 -5.27
C ILE A 21 -15.37 10.39 -6.42
N LEU A 22 -14.99 11.00 -7.55
CA LEU A 22 -14.57 10.29 -8.77
C LEU A 22 -13.09 10.53 -9.11
N SER A 23 -12.48 11.54 -8.49
CA SER A 23 -11.05 11.86 -8.55
C SER A 23 -10.54 12.28 -7.17
N PRO A 24 -9.24 12.15 -6.86
CA PRO A 24 -8.68 12.72 -5.64
C PRO A 24 -8.92 14.23 -5.49
N LYS A 25 -9.17 14.98 -6.58
CA LYS A 25 -9.59 16.41 -6.51
C LYS A 25 -10.91 16.61 -5.75
N ASP A 26 -11.83 15.64 -5.84
CA ASP A 26 -13.15 15.72 -5.23
C ASP A 26 -13.12 15.52 -3.70
N LEU A 27 -11.96 15.16 -3.15
CA LEU A 27 -11.71 15.04 -1.72
C LEU A 27 -11.73 16.41 -1.01
N LYS A 28 -11.60 17.51 -1.76
CA LYS A 28 -11.76 18.86 -1.21
C LYS A 28 -13.10 18.99 -0.47
N GLY A 29 -13.03 19.45 0.77
CA GLY A 29 -14.18 19.60 1.65
C GLY A 29 -14.82 18.27 2.10
N LYS A 30 -14.14 17.14 1.97
CA LYS A 30 -14.62 15.82 2.43
C LYS A 30 -14.00 15.44 3.78
N ARG A 31 -14.65 14.53 4.48
CA ARG A 31 -14.15 13.87 5.69
C ARG A 31 -13.38 12.63 5.24
N VAL A 32 -12.08 12.61 5.46
CA VAL A 32 -11.22 11.58 4.87
C VAL A 32 -10.35 10.95 5.95
N ALA A 33 -10.36 9.62 6.01
CA ALA A 33 -9.34 8.90 6.76
C ALA A 33 -8.06 8.81 5.95
N VAL A 34 -6.95 9.30 6.49
CA VAL A 34 -5.64 9.35 5.82
C VAL A 34 -4.68 8.29 6.34
N GLY A 35 -5.14 7.38 7.21
CA GLY A 35 -4.32 6.38 7.89
C GLY A 35 -3.77 6.86 9.25
N PRO A 36 -3.22 5.95 10.07
CA PRO A 36 -2.71 6.30 11.40
C PRO A 36 -1.58 7.34 11.35
N LEU A 37 -1.41 8.09 12.44
CA LEU A 37 -0.34 9.06 12.58
C LEU A 37 1.04 8.40 12.36
N GLY A 38 1.84 8.95 11.45
CA GLY A 38 3.17 8.44 11.14
C GLY A 38 3.18 7.19 10.25
N SER A 39 2.02 6.73 9.77
CA SER A 39 1.94 5.58 8.86
C SER A 39 2.40 5.92 7.45
N GLY A 40 2.82 4.89 6.69
CA GLY A 40 3.09 5.04 5.25
C GLY A 40 1.85 5.49 4.47
N THR A 41 0.65 5.06 4.89
CA THR A 41 -0.62 5.52 4.30
C THR A 41 -0.81 7.03 4.44
N GLU A 42 -0.53 7.62 5.61
CA GLU A 42 -0.61 9.08 5.81
C GLU A 42 0.34 9.83 4.88
N GLN A 43 1.57 9.34 4.76
CA GLN A 43 2.56 9.95 3.87
C GLN A 43 2.14 9.84 2.40
N ASN A 44 1.66 8.68 1.96
CA ASN A 44 1.19 8.50 0.59
C ASN A 44 -0.06 9.33 0.31
N ALA A 45 -1.00 9.43 1.26
CA ALA A 45 -2.17 10.29 1.12
C ALA A 45 -1.78 11.75 0.92
N MET A 46 -0.84 12.26 1.72
CA MET A 46 -0.31 13.62 1.56
C MET A 46 0.33 13.84 0.18
N GLN A 47 1.18 12.92 -0.26
CA GLN A 47 1.88 13.02 -1.55
C GLN A 47 0.93 12.92 -2.76
N ILE A 48 -0.07 12.04 -2.67
CA ILE A 48 -1.12 11.92 -3.69
C ILE A 48 -1.95 13.20 -3.74
N LEU A 49 -2.42 13.72 -2.61
CA LEU A 49 -3.18 14.97 -2.59
C LEU A 49 -2.39 16.12 -3.20
N GLU A 50 -1.09 16.19 -2.93
CA GLU A 50 -0.22 17.26 -3.42
C GLU A 50 -0.17 17.32 -4.96
N VAL A 51 -0.03 16.19 -5.65
CA VAL A 51 0.00 16.19 -7.12
C VAL A 51 -1.36 16.57 -7.73
N TYR A 52 -2.44 16.44 -6.95
CA TYR A 52 -3.78 16.92 -7.30
C TYR A 52 -4.04 18.37 -6.86
N GLY A 53 -3.03 19.06 -6.30
CA GLY A 53 -3.13 20.46 -5.85
C GLY A 53 -3.90 20.63 -4.53
N LEU A 54 -3.97 19.58 -3.71
CA LEU A 54 -4.64 19.59 -2.41
C LEU A 54 -3.63 19.35 -1.28
N THR A 55 -4.01 19.82 -0.10
CA THR A 55 -3.36 19.47 1.16
C THR A 55 -4.40 18.93 2.14
N PHE A 56 -3.96 18.46 3.30
CA PHE A 56 -4.88 18.09 4.38
C PHE A 56 -5.75 19.27 4.86
N ALA A 57 -5.32 20.52 4.68
CA ALA A 57 -6.11 21.71 5.03
C ALA A 57 -7.29 21.95 4.07
N ASP A 58 -7.27 21.35 2.88
CA ASP A 58 -8.38 21.43 1.93
C ASP A 58 -9.49 20.41 2.23
N LEU A 59 -9.26 19.49 3.16
CA LEU A 59 -10.24 18.49 3.59
C LEU A 59 -11.13 19.08 4.70
N ALA A 60 -12.41 18.71 4.73
CA ALA A 60 -13.30 19.16 5.81
C ALA A 60 -12.94 18.52 7.16
N LYS A 61 -12.45 17.28 7.12
CA LYS A 61 -11.93 16.59 8.31
C LYS A 61 -10.85 15.60 7.91
N VAL A 62 -9.75 15.60 8.64
CA VAL A 62 -8.67 14.62 8.53
C VAL A 62 -8.81 13.65 9.69
N GLU A 63 -9.10 12.39 9.39
CA GLU A 63 -9.18 11.32 10.38
C GLU A 63 -7.94 10.42 10.28
N ARG A 64 -7.36 10.07 11.43
CA ARG A 64 -6.16 9.21 11.49
C ARG A 64 -6.50 7.88 12.09
N LEU A 65 -7.10 7.03 11.26
CA LEU A 65 -7.73 5.78 11.67
C LEU A 65 -6.92 4.59 11.16
N THR A 66 -6.98 3.49 11.90
CA THR A 66 -6.56 2.18 11.39
C THR A 66 -7.45 1.73 10.23
N ALA A 67 -7.03 0.67 9.52
CA ALA A 67 -7.82 0.16 8.41
C ALA A 67 -9.20 -0.36 8.85
N ALA A 68 -9.28 -1.02 10.01
CA ALA A 68 -10.54 -1.50 10.58
C ALA A 68 -11.46 -0.35 10.98
N GLU A 69 -10.94 0.66 11.69
CA GLU A 69 -11.72 1.84 12.07
C GLU A 69 -12.18 2.64 10.84
N SER A 70 -11.35 2.74 9.80
CA SER A 70 -11.72 3.39 8.54
C SER A 70 -12.85 2.65 7.84
N SER A 71 -12.81 1.30 7.84
CA SER A 71 -13.91 0.47 7.34
C SER A 71 -15.21 0.76 8.10
N ASP A 72 -15.17 0.74 9.42
CA ASP A 72 -16.34 1.01 10.27
C ASP A 72 -16.90 2.41 10.04
N TYR A 73 -16.04 3.42 9.95
CA TYR A 73 -16.47 4.80 9.74
C TYR A 73 -17.04 5.03 8.33
N LEU A 74 -16.56 4.32 7.31
CA LEU A 74 -17.16 4.35 5.97
C LEU A 74 -18.55 3.73 5.99
N LYS A 75 -18.69 2.54 6.61
CA LYS A 75 -19.98 1.84 6.74
C LYS A 75 -21.02 2.69 7.48
N ASP A 76 -20.59 3.39 8.53
CA ASP A 76 -21.46 4.27 9.33
C ASP A 76 -21.68 5.66 8.70
N GLY A 77 -20.97 6.01 7.61
CA GLY A 77 -21.05 7.34 6.99
C GLY A 77 -20.44 8.47 7.78
N ARG A 78 -19.54 8.15 8.70
CA ARG A 78 -18.79 9.11 9.53
C ARG A 78 -17.66 9.77 8.73
N ILE A 79 -17.18 9.09 7.70
CA ILE A 79 -16.25 9.62 6.69
C ILE A 79 -16.79 9.35 5.28
N ASP A 80 -16.29 10.12 4.32
CA ASP A 80 -16.70 10.07 2.91
C ASP A 80 -15.74 9.20 2.09
N ALA A 81 -14.46 9.17 2.48
CA ALA A 81 -13.41 8.36 1.87
C ALA A 81 -12.33 7.94 2.87
N ALA A 82 -11.57 6.90 2.53
CA ALA A 82 -10.40 6.47 3.27
C ALA A 82 -9.26 6.08 2.30
N PHE A 83 -8.05 6.51 2.64
CA PHE A 83 -6.81 6.03 2.02
C PHE A 83 -6.34 4.74 2.70
N TYR A 84 -5.81 3.83 1.89
CA TYR A 84 -5.13 2.62 2.32
C TYR A 84 -3.91 2.40 1.43
N THR A 85 -2.73 2.25 2.01
CA THR A 85 -1.58 1.67 1.30
C THR A 85 -1.46 0.23 1.76
N VAL A 86 -2.05 -0.70 1.01
CA VAL A 86 -2.14 -2.12 1.36
C VAL A 86 -2.20 -3.00 0.11
N GLY A 87 -1.94 -4.29 0.25
CA GLY A 87 -2.18 -5.25 -0.82
C GLY A 87 -3.68 -5.29 -1.23
N VAL A 88 -3.95 -5.43 -2.53
CA VAL A 88 -5.32 -5.69 -3.02
C VAL A 88 -5.89 -6.95 -2.37
N GLY A 89 -7.15 -6.88 -1.94
CA GLY A 89 -7.83 -7.96 -1.22
C GLY A 89 -7.73 -7.87 0.30
N ALA A 90 -7.19 -6.76 0.85
CA ALA A 90 -7.18 -6.54 2.28
C ALA A 90 -8.60 -6.56 2.86
N SER A 91 -8.79 -7.28 3.97
CA SER A 91 -10.11 -7.58 4.55
C SER A 91 -10.94 -6.32 4.81
N ALA A 92 -10.34 -5.25 5.34
CA ALA A 92 -11.04 -4.00 5.60
C ALA A 92 -11.73 -3.41 4.36
N LEU A 93 -11.11 -3.48 3.18
CA LEU A 93 -11.71 -2.98 1.94
C LEU A 93 -12.79 -3.92 1.42
N VAL A 94 -12.56 -5.24 1.53
CA VAL A 94 -13.55 -6.28 1.18
C VAL A 94 -14.81 -6.11 2.02
N ASP A 95 -14.66 -6.03 3.35
CA ASP A 95 -15.76 -5.91 4.31
C ASP A 95 -16.56 -4.63 4.07
N THR A 96 -15.88 -3.51 3.85
CA THR A 96 -16.54 -2.24 3.52
C THR A 96 -17.33 -2.34 2.22
N ALA A 97 -16.75 -2.91 1.16
CA ALA A 97 -17.41 -3.04 -0.13
C ALA A 97 -18.61 -4.01 -0.09
N MET A 98 -18.57 -5.02 0.77
CA MET A 98 -19.70 -5.94 0.97
C MET A 98 -20.87 -5.25 1.67
N MET A 99 -20.59 -4.45 2.70
CA MET A 99 -21.59 -3.83 3.58
C MET A 99 -22.07 -2.45 3.12
N SER A 100 -21.36 -1.78 2.21
CA SER A 100 -21.69 -0.43 1.79
C SER A 100 -21.38 -0.18 0.32
N ASP A 101 -22.17 0.67 -0.31
CA ASP A 101 -21.95 1.05 -1.71
C ASP A 101 -20.76 2.02 -1.81
N THR A 102 -19.62 1.47 -2.23
CA THR A 102 -18.35 2.19 -2.35
C THR A 102 -17.74 2.02 -3.74
N VAL A 103 -16.80 2.90 -4.05
CA VAL A 103 -15.95 2.85 -5.24
C VAL A 103 -14.50 2.95 -4.83
N ILE A 104 -13.60 2.46 -5.70
CA ILE A 104 -12.19 2.81 -5.63
C ILE A 104 -11.97 4.01 -6.55
N VAL A 105 -11.48 5.11 -5.98
CA VAL A 105 -11.20 6.35 -6.72
C VAL A 105 -9.88 6.17 -7.49
N PRO A 106 -9.86 6.37 -8.82
CA PRO A 106 -8.66 6.20 -9.63
C PRO A 106 -7.62 7.30 -9.35
N ILE A 107 -6.34 6.94 -9.45
CA ILE A 107 -5.26 7.91 -9.69
C ILE A 107 -4.93 7.80 -11.18
N ASP A 108 -5.25 8.84 -11.93
CA ASP A 108 -5.04 8.85 -13.38
C ASP A 108 -3.56 8.90 -13.75
N GLU A 109 -3.27 8.51 -15.00
CA GLU A 109 -1.91 8.33 -15.49
C GLU A 109 -1.06 9.60 -15.38
N ALA A 110 -1.62 10.77 -15.69
CA ALA A 110 -0.87 12.03 -15.64
C ALA A 110 -0.44 12.36 -14.19
N HIS A 111 -1.32 12.17 -13.21
CA HIS A 111 -0.99 12.40 -11.81
C HIS A 111 -0.09 11.31 -11.23
N ALA A 112 -0.24 10.06 -11.68
CA ALA A 112 0.70 8.99 -11.35
C ALA A 112 2.13 9.31 -11.84
N GLU A 113 2.28 9.83 -13.06
CA GLU A 113 3.59 10.24 -13.59
C GLU A 113 4.19 11.43 -12.83
N MET A 114 3.38 12.44 -12.50
CA MET A 114 3.82 13.55 -11.66
C MET A 114 4.28 13.06 -10.28
N LEU A 115 3.54 12.13 -9.67
CA LEU A 115 3.86 11.55 -8.38
C LEU A 115 5.18 10.77 -8.44
N ILE A 116 5.34 9.88 -9.42
CA ILE A 116 6.56 9.06 -9.60
C ILE A 116 7.77 9.95 -9.85
N LYS A 117 7.63 11.01 -10.65
CA LYS A 117 8.72 11.96 -10.91
C LYS A 117 9.21 12.65 -9.63
N LYS A 118 8.28 12.97 -8.71
CA LYS A 118 8.61 13.64 -7.44
C LYS A 118 9.05 12.66 -6.35
N TYR A 119 8.47 11.47 -6.35
CA TYR A 119 8.63 10.43 -5.33
C TYR A 119 8.96 9.09 -6.03
N PRO A 120 10.25 8.85 -6.36
CA PRO A 120 10.67 7.77 -7.27
C PRO A 120 10.59 6.35 -6.67
N PHE A 121 9.93 6.19 -5.51
CA PHE A 121 9.60 4.88 -4.92
C PHE A 121 8.19 4.41 -5.28
N PHE A 122 7.36 5.25 -5.91
CA PHE A 122 6.09 4.81 -6.49
C PHE A 122 6.30 4.15 -7.85
N SER A 123 5.38 3.26 -8.20
CA SER A 123 5.23 2.67 -9.52
C SER A 123 3.77 2.70 -9.96
N LYS A 124 3.53 2.70 -11.28
CA LYS A 124 2.19 2.56 -11.82
C LYS A 124 1.63 1.18 -11.46
N ALA A 125 0.38 1.14 -11.00
CA ALA A 125 -0.31 -0.08 -10.63
C ALA A 125 -1.79 0.01 -10.99
N LYS A 126 -2.55 -1.05 -10.70
CA LYS A 126 -4.00 -1.06 -10.86
C LYS A 126 -4.64 -1.94 -9.79
N VAL A 127 -5.84 -1.59 -9.36
CA VAL A 127 -6.73 -2.52 -8.64
C VAL A 127 -7.50 -3.30 -9.71
N PRO A 128 -7.28 -4.62 -9.84
CA PRO A 128 -7.92 -5.41 -10.90
C PRO A 128 -9.44 -5.43 -10.79
N LYS A 129 -10.12 -5.55 -11.93
CA LYS A 129 -11.54 -5.88 -12.01
C LYS A 129 -11.88 -7.08 -11.12
N GLY A 130 -12.98 -6.97 -10.37
CA GLY A 130 -13.48 -8.02 -9.49
C GLY A 130 -12.75 -8.15 -8.16
N SER A 131 -11.80 -7.26 -7.85
CA SER A 131 -11.10 -7.28 -6.55
C SER A 131 -12.03 -7.01 -5.37
N TYR A 132 -13.03 -6.15 -5.57
CA TYR A 132 -14.06 -5.82 -4.58
C TYR A 132 -15.42 -5.68 -5.28
N LYS A 133 -16.51 -5.81 -4.52
CA LYS A 133 -17.86 -5.50 -5.00
C LYS A 133 -17.91 -4.03 -5.49
N GLY A 134 -18.42 -3.81 -6.70
CA GLY A 134 -18.49 -2.48 -7.32
C GLY A 134 -17.25 -2.06 -8.13
N VAL A 135 -16.22 -2.92 -8.23
CA VAL A 135 -15.04 -2.71 -9.09
C VAL A 135 -15.17 -3.56 -10.36
N ASP A 136 -15.94 -3.06 -11.32
CA ASP A 136 -16.31 -3.79 -12.55
C ASP A 136 -15.30 -3.66 -13.69
N GLN A 137 -14.28 -2.82 -13.51
CA GLN A 137 -13.17 -2.60 -14.42
C GLN A 137 -11.88 -2.38 -13.63
N ASP A 138 -10.74 -2.52 -14.29
CA ASP A 138 -9.45 -2.18 -13.70
C ASP A 138 -9.43 -0.69 -13.32
N VAL A 139 -9.02 -0.39 -12.08
CA VAL A 139 -8.90 0.98 -11.58
C VAL A 139 -7.42 1.37 -11.51
N PRO A 140 -6.96 2.34 -12.30
CA PRO A 140 -5.56 2.77 -12.28
C PRO A 140 -5.22 3.39 -10.92
N THR A 141 -4.02 3.07 -10.43
CA THR A 141 -3.47 3.64 -9.21
C THR A 141 -1.93 3.63 -9.21
N VAL A 142 -1.31 3.92 -8.08
CA VAL A 142 0.11 3.73 -7.80
C VAL A 142 0.32 2.68 -6.70
N ALA A 143 1.51 2.11 -6.66
CA ALA A 143 1.92 1.21 -5.60
C ALA A 143 3.32 1.55 -5.08
N VAL A 144 3.55 1.23 -3.82
CA VAL A 144 4.87 1.13 -3.19
C VAL A 144 5.19 -0.34 -2.92
N LEU A 145 6.39 -0.63 -2.41
CA LEU A 145 6.84 -1.99 -2.15
C LEU A 145 6.85 -2.27 -0.64
N ALA A 146 6.13 -3.30 -0.19
CA ALA A 146 6.31 -3.84 1.14
C ALA A 146 7.71 -4.46 1.24
N ILE A 147 8.51 -4.00 2.19
CA ILE A 147 9.85 -4.51 2.43
C ILE A 147 10.05 -4.89 3.90
N ILE A 148 10.84 -5.93 4.14
CA ILE A 148 11.41 -6.19 5.46
C ILE A 148 12.66 -5.34 5.61
N VAL A 149 12.76 -4.66 6.76
CA VAL A 149 13.94 -3.90 7.15
C VAL A 149 14.45 -4.36 8.51
N ALA A 150 15.74 -4.24 8.71
CA ALA A 150 16.41 -4.47 9.98
C ALA A 150 17.17 -3.21 10.43
N LYS A 151 17.40 -3.08 11.73
CA LYS A 151 18.38 -2.12 12.26
C LYS A 151 19.75 -2.39 11.64
N ALA A 152 20.57 -1.35 11.48
CA ALA A 152 21.86 -1.50 10.82
C ALA A 152 22.88 -2.26 11.68
N GLU A 153 22.68 -2.25 12.99
CA GLU A 153 23.57 -2.78 14.02
C GLU A 153 23.22 -4.21 14.45
N LEU A 154 22.15 -4.80 13.91
CA LEU A 154 21.76 -6.17 14.24
C LEU A 154 22.83 -7.15 13.73
N GLU A 155 23.11 -8.23 14.45
CA GLU A 155 24.21 -9.12 14.05
C GLU A 155 23.96 -9.72 12.66
N GLU A 156 25.03 -9.82 11.86
CA GLU A 156 24.98 -10.37 10.50
C GLU A 156 24.31 -11.75 10.48
N ASP A 157 24.72 -12.64 11.39
CA ASP A 157 24.22 -14.01 11.47
C ASP A 157 22.73 -14.09 11.80
N VAL A 158 22.22 -13.16 12.63
CA VAL A 158 20.79 -13.07 12.95
C VAL A 158 19.99 -12.74 11.69
N VAL A 159 20.41 -11.71 10.95
CA VAL A 159 19.68 -11.31 9.73
C VAL A 159 19.84 -12.35 8.61
N TYR A 160 21.00 -13.01 8.50
CA TYR A 160 21.18 -14.14 7.60
C TYR A 160 20.17 -15.25 7.88
N LYS A 161 20.04 -15.67 9.15
CA LYS A 161 19.10 -16.71 9.56
C LYS A 161 17.65 -16.32 9.31
N ILE A 162 17.27 -15.07 9.59
CA ILE A 162 15.93 -14.54 9.29
C ILE A 162 15.65 -14.60 7.77
N THR A 163 16.58 -14.10 6.96
CA THR A 163 16.44 -14.08 5.50
C THR A 163 16.33 -15.49 4.94
N LYS A 164 17.19 -16.41 5.41
CA LYS A 164 17.15 -17.82 5.05
C LYS A 164 15.83 -18.48 5.43
N ALA A 165 15.38 -18.28 6.67
CA ALA A 165 14.13 -18.84 7.16
C ALA A 165 12.92 -18.34 6.36
N LEU A 166 12.91 -17.06 5.95
CA LEU A 166 11.86 -16.50 5.09
C LEU A 166 11.73 -17.28 3.79
N PHE A 167 12.82 -17.47 3.05
CA PHE A 167 12.78 -18.07 1.71
C PHE A 167 12.77 -19.60 1.71
N GLU A 168 13.23 -20.26 2.77
CA GLU A 168 13.10 -21.72 2.92
C GLU A 168 11.69 -22.15 3.33
N ASN A 169 10.85 -21.22 3.80
CA ASN A 169 9.50 -21.49 4.30
C ASN A 169 8.39 -20.76 3.54
N LEU A 170 8.59 -20.44 2.25
CA LEU A 170 7.60 -19.71 1.44
C LEU A 170 6.21 -20.36 1.44
N LYS A 171 6.10 -21.70 1.42
CA LYS A 171 4.81 -22.40 1.49
C LYS A 171 4.00 -22.07 2.75
N SER A 172 4.68 -21.89 3.89
CA SER A 172 4.03 -21.50 5.14
C SER A 172 3.49 -20.06 5.06
N ILE A 173 4.25 -19.17 4.40
CA ILE A 173 3.85 -17.77 4.19
C ILE A 173 2.67 -17.69 3.22
N GLU A 174 2.70 -18.44 2.13
CA GLU A 174 1.60 -18.58 1.17
C GLU A 174 0.31 -19.07 1.82
N SER A 175 0.42 -19.98 2.80
CA SER A 175 -0.72 -20.52 3.54
C SER A 175 -1.27 -19.53 4.58
N ALA A 176 -0.40 -18.70 5.15
CA ALA A 176 -0.79 -17.73 6.17
C ALA A 176 -1.48 -16.48 5.60
N HIS A 177 -1.13 -16.07 4.37
CA HIS A 177 -1.72 -14.89 3.75
C HIS A 177 -1.73 -14.98 2.23
N ALA A 178 -2.79 -14.49 1.58
CA ALA A 178 -2.95 -14.54 0.12
C ALA A 178 -1.78 -13.89 -0.64
N LYS A 179 -1.26 -12.76 -0.13
CA LYS A 179 -0.07 -12.08 -0.68
C LYS A 179 1.24 -12.85 -0.51
N GLY A 180 1.27 -13.91 0.30
CA GLY A 180 2.45 -14.77 0.44
C GLY A 180 2.89 -15.38 -0.89
N LYS A 181 1.97 -15.62 -1.83
CA LYS A 181 2.26 -16.14 -3.18
C LYS A 181 3.04 -15.16 -4.07
N GLU A 182 3.08 -13.89 -3.68
CA GLU A 182 3.84 -12.86 -4.39
C GLU A 182 5.27 -12.73 -3.83
N VAL A 183 5.54 -13.30 -2.64
CA VAL A 183 6.88 -13.30 -2.04
C VAL A 183 7.74 -14.35 -2.72
N LYS A 184 8.72 -13.88 -3.49
CA LYS A 184 9.58 -14.73 -4.33
C LYS A 184 11.04 -14.38 -4.12
N LEU A 185 11.89 -15.41 -4.13
CA LEU A 185 13.34 -15.23 -3.97
C LEU A 185 13.92 -14.40 -5.14
N GLU A 186 13.41 -14.63 -6.35
CA GLU A 186 13.90 -14.00 -7.58
C GLU A 186 13.67 -12.48 -7.62
N THR A 187 12.65 -12.00 -6.91
CA THR A 187 12.30 -10.57 -6.85
C THR A 187 12.66 -9.94 -5.50
N ALA A 188 13.25 -10.71 -4.58
CA ALA A 188 13.53 -10.29 -3.21
C ALA A 188 14.48 -9.10 -3.08
N THR A 189 15.35 -8.89 -4.08
CA THR A 189 16.30 -7.77 -4.08
C THR A 189 15.85 -6.57 -4.94
N VAL A 190 14.75 -6.72 -5.68
CA VAL A 190 14.31 -5.74 -6.67
C VAL A 190 13.54 -4.59 -6.01
N GLY A 191 13.87 -3.36 -6.40
CA GLY A 191 13.09 -2.18 -6.02
C GLY A 191 13.30 -1.68 -4.58
N ILE A 192 14.32 -2.18 -3.86
CA ILE A 192 14.65 -1.69 -2.52
C ILE A 192 15.53 -0.43 -2.63
N PRO A 193 15.09 0.75 -2.13
CA PRO A 193 15.81 2.01 -2.31
C PRO A 193 16.89 2.27 -1.25
N ILE A 194 17.17 1.28 -0.39
CA ILE A 194 18.11 1.39 0.73
C ILE A 194 19.12 0.25 0.67
N PRO A 195 20.34 0.42 1.22
CA PRO A 195 21.32 -0.66 1.21
C PRO A 195 20.86 -1.86 2.03
N PHE A 196 21.21 -3.05 1.53
CA PHE A 196 20.93 -4.32 2.22
C PHE A 196 21.72 -4.44 3.52
N HIS A 197 21.16 -5.24 4.44
CA HIS A 197 21.88 -5.68 5.62
C HIS A 197 22.93 -6.74 5.23
N PRO A 198 24.15 -6.73 5.80
CA PRO A 198 25.19 -7.70 5.43
C PRO A 198 24.73 -9.17 5.48
N GLY A 199 23.92 -9.52 6.50
CA GLY A 199 23.36 -10.87 6.62
C GLY A 199 22.41 -11.27 5.49
N ALA A 200 21.58 -10.34 5.02
CA ALA A 200 20.69 -10.58 3.88
C ALA A 200 21.50 -10.67 2.58
N GLU A 201 22.46 -9.75 2.39
CA GLU A 201 23.36 -9.75 1.23
C GLU A 201 24.15 -11.05 1.11
N ARG A 202 24.67 -11.57 2.22
CA ARG A 202 25.34 -12.87 2.27
C ARG A 202 24.42 -13.99 1.78
N PHE A 203 23.18 -14.04 2.27
CA PHE A 203 22.21 -15.05 1.82
C PHE A 203 21.93 -14.95 0.32
N TYR A 204 21.72 -13.74 -0.20
CA TYR A 204 21.44 -13.54 -1.63
C TYR A 204 22.63 -13.91 -2.52
N LYS A 205 23.86 -13.58 -2.10
CA LYS A 205 25.09 -14.01 -2.79
C LYS A 205 25.20 -15.53 -2.89
N GLU A 206 24.90 -16.25 -1.80
CA GLU A 206 24.87 -17.73 -1.79
C GLU A 206 23.80 -18.30 -2.74
N LYS A 207 22.71 -17.57 -2.97
CA LYS A 207 21.65 -17.92 -3.93
C LYS A 207 21.88 -17.39 -5.35
N GLY A 208 23.01 -16.74 -5.62
CA GLY A 208 23.36 -16.20 -6.93
C GLY A 208 22.61 -14.92 -7.32
N LEU A 209 22.00 -14.23 -6.35
CA LEU A 209 21.31 -12.97 -6.53
C LEU A 209 22.23 -11.79 -6.22
N LYS A 210 22.00 -10.67 -6.92
CA LYS A 210 22.69 -9.40 -6.75
C LYS A 210 21.80 -8.38 -6.04
#